data_AF-A0A662U8J2-F1
#
_entry.id   AF-A0A662U8J2-F1
#
_cell.length_a   1.000
_cell.length_b   1.000
_cell.length_c   1.000
_cell.angle_alpha   90.00
_cell.angle_beta   90.00
_cell.angle_gamma   90.00
#
_symmetry.space_group_name_H-M   'P 1'
#
loop_
_entity.id
_entity.type
_entity.pdbx_description
1 polymer ?
#
loop_
_entity_poly.entity_id
_entity_poly.type
_entity_poly.pdbx_seq_one_letter_code
_entity_poly.pdbx_strand_id
1 'polypeptide(L)' 'MSDRPLDPGEIRSMSPEERRKLLATLRLELARLREQARVGTLANTARIRIVRKNIARILTIMREEELGIKRRPGEQRQ' A
#
# COMPACT_ATOMS: atom_id res chain seq x y z
N MET A 1 -2.49 -12.52 3.18
CA MET A 1 -2.18 -11.30 2.41
C MET A 1 -0.85 -11.49 1.73
N SER A 2 -0.80 -11.43 0.40
CA SER A 2 0.37 -11.80 -0.42
C SER A 2 1.64 -11.03 -0.02
N ASP A 3 2.80 -11.70 -0.09
CA ASP A 3 4.13 -11.11 0.18
C ASP A 3 4.66 -10.24 -0.96
N ARG A 4 3.77 -9.75 -1.82
CA ARG A 4 4.10 -8.84 -2.93
C ARG A 4 3.50 -7.46 -2.69
N PRO A 5 4.20 -6.39 -3.11
CA PRO A 5 3.60 -5.07 -3.17
C PRO A 5 2.34 -5.05 -4.06
N LEU A 6 1.27 -4.38 -3.61
CA LEU A 6 -0.02 -4.25 -4.32
C LEU A 6 0.17 -3.56 -5.66
N ASP A 7 -0.47 -4.06 -6.70
CA ASP A 7 -0.37 -3.43 -8.02
C ASP A 7 -1.11 -2.08 -8.04
N PRO A 8 -0.55 -1.00 -8.62
CA PRO A 8 -1.25 0.27 -8.73
C PRO A 8 -2.59 0.19 -9.47
N GLY A 9 -2.72 -0.70 -10.47
CA GLY A 9 -3.97 -0.95 -11.17
C GLY A 9 -5.03 -1.56 -10.25
N GLU A 10 -4.66 -2.57 -9.45
CA GLU A 10 -5.54 -3.15 -8.43
C GLU A 10 -6.05 -2.08 -7.46
N ILE A 11 -5.18 -1.19 -7.00
CA ILE A 11 -5.56 -0.10 -6.09
C ILE A 11 -6.52 0.88 -6.80
N ARG A 12 -6.25 1.26 -8.06
CA ARG A 12 -7.14 2.16 -8.82
C ARG A 12 -8.53 1.56 -9.04
N SER A 13 -8.64 0.25 -9.19
CA SER A 13 -9.94 -0.45 -9.32
C SER A 13 -10.76 -0.48 -8.04
N MET A 14 -10.15 -0.27 -6.86
CA MET A 14 -10.89 -0.19 -5.59
C MET A 14 -11.66 1.12 -5.46
N SER A 15 -12.80 1.08 -4.78
CA SER A 15 -13.52 2.29 -4.37
C SER A 15 -12.72 3.11 -3.34
N PRO A 16 -12.97 4.42 -3.21
CA PRO A 16 -12.32 5.26 -2.21
C PRO A 16 -12.48 4.73 -0.77
N GLU A 17 -13.63 4.12 -0.45
CA GLU A 17 -13.89 3.53 0.86
C GLU A 17 -13.08 2.27 1.12
N GLU A 18 -12.97 1.38 0.13
CA GLU A 18 -12.14 0.18 0.22
C GLU A 18 -10.67 0.54 0.41
N ARG A 19 -10.18 1.57 -0.29
CA ARG A 19 -8.80 2.06 -0.10
C ARG A 19 -8.57 2.59 1.31
N ARG A 20 -9.53 3.33 1.88
CA ARG A 20 -9.46 3.81 3.27
C ARG A 20 -9.44 2.65 4.27
N LYS A 21 -10.31 1.65 4.08
CA LYS A 21 -10.34 0.43 4.92
C LYS A 21 -9.02 -0.33 4.83
N LEU A 22 -8.51 -0.56 3.62
CA LEU A 22 -7.25 -1.24 3.40
C LEU A 22 -6.06 -0.48 4.01
N LEU A 23 -6.03 0.84 3.87
CA LEU A 23 -5.02 1.71 4.46
C LEU A 23 -4.99 1.59 6.00
N ALA A 24 -6.17 1.56 6.64
CA ALA A 24 -6.27 1.37 8.09
C ALA A 24 -5.71 0.00 8.52
N THR A 25 -6.07 -1.06 7.80
CA THR A 25 -5.57 -2.42 8.04
C THR A 25 -4.05 -2.49 7.89
N LEU A 26 -3.49 -1.91 6.83
CA LEU A 26 -2.04 -1.91 6.59
C LEU A 26 -1.28 -1.09 7.64
N ARG A 27 -1.84 0.01 8.14
CA ARG A 27 -1.24 0.79 9.24
C ARG A 27 -1.20 -0.01 10.54
N LEU A 28 -2.27 -0.73 10.85
CA LEU A 28 -2.31 -1.61 12.02
C LEU A 28 -1.31 -2.76 11.88
N GLU A 29 -1.20 -3.36 10.70
CA GLU A 29 -0.20 -4.38 10.40
C GLU A 29 1.22 -3.83 10.58
N LEU A 30 1.51 -2.65 10.04
CA LEU A 30 2.82 -2.01 10.21
C LEU A 30 3.17 -1.77 11.68
N ALA A 31 2.20 -1.36 12.50
CA ALA A 31 2.41 -1.16 13.93
C ALA A 31 2.79 -2.50 14.61
N ARG A 32 2.04 -3.57 14.34
CA ARG A 32 2.34 -4.91 14.86
C ARG A 32 3.72 -5.41 14.43
N LEU A 33 4.07 -5.24 13.15
CA LEU A 33 5.37 -5.65 12.62
C LEU A 33 6.53 -4.87 13.25
N ARG A 34 6.33 -3.59 13.57
CA ARG A 34 7.32 -2.77 14.28
C ARG A 34 7.50 -3.24 15.72
N GLU A 35 6.42 -3.57 16.42
CA GLU A 35 6.53 -4.15 17.76
C GLU A 35 7.25 -5.50 17.74
N GLN A 36 6.94 -6.37 16.78
CA GLN A 36 7.64 -7.64 16.59
C GLN A 36 9.13 -7.44 16.26
N ALA A 37 9.46 -6.45 15.42
CA ALA A 37 10.85 -6.12 15.11
C ALA A 37 11.60 -5.61 16.35
N ARG A 38 10.94 -4.80 17.18
CA ARG A 38 11.51 -4.26 18.42
C ARG A 38 11.83 -5.35 19.45
N VAL A 39 10.95 -6.35 19.59
CA VAL A 39 11.14 -7.49 20.51
C VAL A 39 12.02 -8.60 19.88
N GLY A 40 12.36 -8.50 18.60
CA GLY A 40 13.20 -9.47 17.89
C GLY A 40 12.47 -10.75 17.46
N THR A 41 11.13 -10.76 17.48
CA THR A 41 10.30 -11.93 17.12
C THR A 41 9.81 -11.90 15.68
N LEU A 42 10.24 -10.91 14.89
CA LEU A 42 9.81 -10.76 13.50
C LEU A 42 10.45 -11.80 12.59
N ALA A 43 9.67 -12.77 12.14
CA ALA A 43 10.13 -13.82 11.22
C ALA A 43 10.48 -13.32 9.82
N ASN A 44 9.75 -12.31 9.30
CA ASN A 44 9.94 -11.79 7.94
C ASN A 44 10.17 -10.28 7.96
N THR A 45 11.44 -9.85 7.87
CA THR A 45 11.84 -8.43 7.84
C THR A 45 11.44 -7.73 6.54
N ALA A 46 11.36 -8.46 5.42
CA ALA A 46 10.94 -7.89 4.13
C ALA A 46 9.48 -7.41 4.17
N ARG A 47 8.66 -7.98 5.06
CA ARG A 47 7.24 -7.62 5.22
C ARG A 47 7.04 -6.14 5.56
N ILE A 48 7.88 -5.57 6.43
CA ILE A 48 7.81 -4.14 6.78
C ILE A 48 7.98 -3.28 5.52
N ARG A 49 8.94 -3.63 4.65
CA ARG A 49 9.19 -2.90 3.40
C ARG A 49 7.99 -2.99 2.45
N ILE A 50 7.37 -4.16 2.34
CA ILE A 50 6.19 -4.39 1.49
C ILE A 50 5.01 -3.56 1.99
N VAL A 51 4.69 -3.63 3.28
CA VAL A 51 3.58 -2.90 3.89
C VAL A 51 3.77 -1.38 3.74
N ARG A 52 4.98 -0.87 3.96
CA ARG A 52 5.31 0.55 3.71
C ARG A 52 5.06 0.97 2.26
N LYS A 53 5.46 0.14 1.29
CA LYS A 53 5.21 0.41 -0.14
C LYS A 53 3.72 0.42 -0.46
N ASN A 54 2.95 -0.52 0.11
CA ASN A 54 1.51 -0.59 -0.10
C ASN A 54 0.79 0.65 0.43
N ILE A 55 1.13 1.08 1.65
CA ILE A 55 0.63 2.33 2.25
C ILE A 55 0.94 3.52 1.35
N ALA A 56 2.19 3.65 0.90
CA ALA A 56 2.59 4.75 0.03
C ALA A 56 1.81 4.77 -1.29
N ARG A 57 1.66 3.62 -1.95
CA ARG A 57 0.91 3.50 -3.22
C ARG A 57 -0.55 3.90 -3.07
N ILE A 58 -1.21 3.46 -2.00
CA ILE A 58 -2.60 3.83 -1.72
C ILE A 58 -2.73 5.34 -1.51
N LEU A 59 -1.87 5.93 -0.68
CA LEU A 59 -1.87 7.37 -0.43
C LEU A 59 -1.60 8.17 -1.71
N THR A 60 -0.67 7.73 -2.55
CA THR A 60 -0.39 8.37 -3.83
C THR A 60 -1.62 8.35 -4.74
N ILE A 61 -2.31 7.20 -4.88
CA ILE A 61 -3.48 7.10 -5.75
C ILE A 61 -4.65 7.94 -5.22
N MET A 62 -4.89 7.92 -3.91
CA MET A 62 -5.89 8.79 -3.29
C MET A 62 -5.58 10.27 -3.58
N ARG A 63 -4.31 10.67 -3.48
CA ARG A 63 -3.89 12.04 -3.78
C ARG A 63 -3.98 12.40 -5.26
N GLU A 64 -3.62 11.47 -6.15
CA GLU A 64 -3.78 11.66 -7.60
C GLU A 64 -5.25 11.93 -7.95
N GLU A 65 -6.19 11.20 -7.34
CA GLU A 65 -7.63 11.42 -7.54
C GLU A 65 -8.12 12.76 -7.00
N GLU A 66 -7.70 13.14 -5.80
CA GLU A 66 -8.00 14.46 -5.21
C GLU A 66 -7.52 15.62 -6.12
N LEU A 67 -6.38 15.45 -6.77
CA LEU A 67 -5.79 16.45 -7.66
C LEU A 67 -6.31 16.35 -9.11
N GLY A 68 -7.22 15.42 -9.41
CA GLY A 68 -7.71 15.19 -10.77
C GLY A 68 -6.67 14.63 -11.74
N ILE A 69 -5.54 14.13 -11.24
CA ILE A 69 -4.44 13.56 -12.03
C ILE A 69 -4.85 12.16 -12.47
N LYS A 70 -5.51 12.07 -13.62
CA LYS A 70 -5.77 10.79 -14.28
C LYS A 70 -4.53 10.37 -15.08
N ARG A 71 -3.69 9.51 -14.50
CA ARG A 71 -2.70 8.76 -15.29
C ARG A 71 -3.45 7.83 -16.24
N ARG A 72 -3.45 8.15 -17.53
CA ARG A 72 -3.98 7.26 -18.57
C ARG A 72 -3.21 5.93 -18.50
N PRO A 73 -3.89 4.77 -18.42
CA PRO A 73 -3.21 3.49 -18.54
C PRO A 73 -2.70 3.37 -19.99
N GLY A 74 -1.41 3.64 -20.22
CA GLY A 74 -0.86 3.60 -21.58
C GLY A 74 0.42 4.41 -21.85
N GLU A 75 0.87 5.30 -20.97
CA GLU A 75 2.24 5.87 -21.06
C GLU A 75 3.27 4.87 -20.53
N GLN A 76 3.22 3.63 -21.04
CA GLN A 76 4.37 2.75 -21.06
C GLN A 76 5.32 3.40 -22.07
N ARG A 77 6.35 4.09 -21.55
CA ARG A 77 7.47 4.51 -22.39
C ARG A 77 8.01 3.25 -23.08
N GLN A 78 7.87 3.22 -24.40
CA GLN A 78 8.66 2.36 -25.27
C GLN A 78 10.14 2.66 -25.08
#